data_AF-A0A3N6HM13-F1
#
_entry.id   AF-A0A3N6HM13-F1
#
_cell.length_a   1.000
_cell.length_b   1.000
_cell.length_c   1.000
_cell.angle_alpha   90.00
_cell.angle_beta   90.00
_cell.angle_gamma   90.00
#
_symmetry.space_group_name_H-M   'P 1'
#
loop_
_entity.id
_entity.type
_entity.pdbx_description
1 polymer ?
#
loop_
_entity_poly.entity_id
_entity_poly.type
_entity_poly.pdbx_seq_one_letter_code
_entity_poly.pdbx_strand_id
1 'polypeptide(L)'
;MTGMTHTMLKGSNVPVDAMAVRAVLRWTPGAGVPDVDASALLLGASGRVRSDEDFVFYNQPRHPSGLVRRLPKRSVAEGLTDTVEADLGRLDASVDQVVIAASSDGAAFQSVPDLRVLLYDAAAADGDPLAVFEVRPETGEETAIICGELYRRGEGWKFRAVGQGYPTGLIGLATAFGISVDESEAGAGAGAGAGAGAGAGSGAADTGADAAAEEPTAVRPVSGPGPALPPRPTEPPVAGAPAPESQATVQHRRPAYGYPPPVAPPGPAPAPPQPAYGYPPPAAAPTGYGYPQAAAAGTGYGYPQPAAAAPHAPDPHFVLPPQGPQFVRS
;
A
#
# COMPACT_ATOMS: atom_id res chain seq x y z
N MET A 1 -17.23 -13.58 -16.46
CA MET A 1 -17.77 -14.30 -15.29
C MET A 1 -17.40 -13.47 -14.09
N THR A 2 -18.37 -12.92 -13.37
CA THR A 2 -18.11 -12.21 -12.11
C THR A 2 -17.55 -13.24 -11.13
N GLY A 3 -16.26 -13.13 -10.80
CA GLY A 3 -15.59 -14.08 -9.91
C GLY A 3 -16.22 -14.01 -8.52
N MET A 4 -16.38 -15.17 -7.87
CA MET A 4 -16.78 -15.21 -6.47
C MET A 4 -15.67 -14.58 -5.61
N THR A 5 -16.05 -13.66 -4.71
CA THR A 5 -15.14 -13.11 -3.70
C THR A 5 -14.67 -14.21 -2.76
N HIS A 6 -13.36 -14.36 -2.60
CA HIS A 6 -12.80 -15.31 -1.64
C HIS A 6 -12.57 -14.65 -0.29
N THR A 7 -13.33 -15.05 0.74
CA THR A 7 -12.97 -14.73 2.13
C THR A 7 -11.82 -15.62 2.57
N MET A 8 -10.72 -15.01 3.00
CA MET A 8 -9.47 -15.71 3.29
C MET A 8 -9.21 -15.86 4.78
N LEU A 9 -8.52 -16.93 5.13
CA LEU A 9 -7.93 -17.15 6.45
C LEU A 9 -6.43 -16.95 6.35
N LYS A 10 -5.77 -16.61 7.46
CA LYS A 10 -4.31 -16.53 7.52
C LYS A 10 -3.67 -17.81 6.97
N GLY A 11 -2.75 -17.66 6.04
CA GLY A 11 -2.06 -18.73 5.32
C GLY A 11 -2.79 -19.27 4.08
N SER A 12 -4.08 -18.97 3.89
CA SER A 12 -4.81 -19.41 2.70
C SER A 12 -4.33 -18.67 1.44
N ASN A 13 -4.55 -19.27 0.27
CA ASN A 13 -4.17 -18.68 -1.00
C ASN A 13 -5.19 -18.98 -2.11
N VAL A 14 -5.29 -18.05 -3.05
CA VAL A 14 -6.22 -18.12 -4.20
C VAL A 14 -5.47 -17.79 -5.50
N PRO A 15 -5.86 -18.39 -6.64
CA PRO A 15 -5.33 -17.97 -7.94
C PRO A 15 -5.72 -16.53 -8.26
N VAL A 16 -4.87 -15.83 -9.01
CA VAL A 16 -5.11 -14.48 -9.51
C VAL A 16 -4.96 -14.50 -11.03
N ASP A 17 -6.09 -14.51 -11.73
CA ASP A 17 -6.13 -14.51 -13.19
C ASP A 17 -6.06 -13.10 -13.80
N ALA A 18 -6.18 -12.07 -12.96
CA ALA A 18 -6.08 -10.68 -13.37
C ALA A 18 -4.65 -10.30 -13.78
N MET A 19 -4.51 -9.59 -14.89
CA MET A 19 -3.20 -9.11 -15.37
C MET A 19 -2.66 -7.97 -14.50
N ALA A 20 -3.56 -7.19 -13.91
CA ALA A 20 -3.21 -6.13 -12.98
C ALA A 20 -4.17 -6.18 -11.79
N VAL A 21 -3.66 -5.90 -10.60
CA VAL A 21 -4.43 -5.93 -9.36
C VAL A 21 -4.33 -4.63 -8.60
N ARG A 22 -5.38 -4.37 -7.80
CA ARG A 22 -5.44 -3.27 -6.85
C ARG A 22 -5.66 -3.86 -5.46
N ALA A 23 -4.63 -3.84 -4.63
CA ALA A 23 -4.69 -4.21 -3.22
C ALA A 23 -5.07 -2.98 -2.39
N VAL A 24 -6.26 -3.02 -1.80
CA VAL A 24 -6.82 -1.93 -0.99
C VAL A 24 -6.76 -2.34 0.48
N LEU A 25 -5.97 -1.61 1.26
CA LEU A 25 -6.08 -1.65 2.72
C LEU A 25 -7.28 -0.80 3.12
N ARG A 26 -8.11 -1.30 4.04
CA ARG A 26 -9.24 -0.56 4.60
C ARG A 26 -9.30 -0.73 6.11
N TRP A 27 -9.58 0.35 6.82
CA TRP A 27 -9.75 0.37 8.28
C TRP A 27 -10.76 1.44 8.70
N THR A 28 -11.28 1.30 9.92
CA THR A 28 -12.23 2.26 10.48
C THR A 28 -11.48 3.40 11.17
N PRO A 29 -11.65 4.68 10.78
CA PRO A 29 -11.02 5.81 11.46
C PRO A 29 -11.71 6.13 12.78
N GLY A 30 -11.01 6.81 13.69
CA GLY A 30 -11.58 7.24 14.97
C GLY A 30 -10.58 8.00 15.83
N ALA A 31 -11.06 8.51 16.97
CA ALA A 31 -10.18 9.13 17.96
C ALA A 31 -9.17 8.11 18.51
N GLY A 32 -7.88 8.42 18.42
CA GLY A 32 -6.80 7.53 18.86
C GLY A 32 -6.48 6.37 17.90
N VAL A 33 -7.12 6.31 16.74
CA VAL A 33 -6.74 5.36 15.68
C VAL A 33 -5.58 5.95 14.88
N PRO A 34 -4.42 5.27 14.78
CA PRO A 34 -3.29 5.78 14.01
C PRO A 34 -3.60 5.81 12.51
N ASP A 35 -2.85 6.62 11.78
CA ASP A 35 -2.89 6.56 10.32
C ASP A 35 -2.19 5.27 9.84
N VAL A 36 -2.70 4.68 8.76
CA VAL A 36 -2.19 3.43 8.19
C VAL A 36 -1.71 3.70 6.77
N ASP A 37 -0.47 3.33 6.47
CA ASP A 37 0.14 3.45 5.15
C ASP A 37 0.32 2.06 4.51
N ALA A 38 -0.16 1.94 3.27
CA ALA A 38 0.13 0.80 2.42
C ALA A 38 1.53 0.94 1.81
N SER A 39 2.25 -0.18 1.73
CA SER A 39 3.52 -0.28 1.03
C SER A 39 3.63 -1.61 0.29
N ALA A 40 4.55 -1.68 -0.66
CA ALA A 40 4.82 -2.90 -1.40
C ALA A 40 6.32 -3.14 -1.61
N LEU A 41 6.73 -4.40 -1.48
CA LEU A 41 8.10 -4.84 -1.77
C LEU A 41 8.09 -5.83 -2.93
N LEU A 42 8.90 -5.57 -3.94
CA LEU A 42 9.12 -6.47 -5.07
C LEU A 42 10.32 -7.36 -4.75
N LEU A 43 10.10 -8.66 -4.67
CA LEU A 43 11.12 -9.62 -4.27
C LEU A 43 11.47 -10.54 -5.43
N GLY A 44 12.77 -10.81 -5.58
CA GLY A 44 13.26 -11.83 -6.50
C GLY A 44 13.30 -13.23 -5.88
N ALA A 45 13.91 -14.17 -6.60
CA ALA A 45 14.00 -15.58 -6.22
C ALA A 45 14.63 -15.86 -4.84
N SER A 46 15.44 -14.93 -4.34
CA SER A 46 16.05 -15.01 -3.00
C SER A 46 15.08 -14.64 -1.87
N GLY A 47 13.85 -14.22 -2.17
CA GLY A 47 12.90 -13.67 -1.19
C GLY A 47 13.36 -12.32 -0.62
N ARG A 48 14.19 -11.58 -1.38
CA ARG A 48 14.71 -10.26 -1.03
C ARG A 48 14.52 -9.29 -2.18
N VAL A 49 14.54 -8.00 -1.85
CA VAL A 49 14.58 -6.93 -2.85
C VAL A 49 15.89 -6.98 -3.67
N ARG A 50 15.85 -6.52 -4.92
CA ARG A 50 17.05 -6.49 -5.78
C ARG A 50 17.84 -5.20 -5.59
N SER A 51 17.14 -4.12 -5.24
CA SER A 51 17.67 -2.81 -4.84
C SER A 51 16.65 -2.10 -3.96
N ASP A 52 17.04 -0.98 -3.33
CA ASP A 52 16.10 -0.18 -2.52
C ASP A 52 14.93 0.40 -3.35
N GLU A 53 15.09 0.46 -4.68
CA GLU A 53 14.04 0.90 -5.61
C GLU A 53 12.84 -0.07 -5.66
N ASP A 54 13.03 -1.34 -5.28
CA ASP A 54 11.98 -2.35 -5.22
C ASP A 54 11.02 -2.15 -4.03
N PHE A 55 11.25 -1.11 -3.21
CA PHE A 55 10.35 -0.71 -2.14
C PHE A 55 9.49 0.49 -2.54
N VAL A 56 8.17 0.27 -2.62
CA VAL A 56 7.15 1.29 -2.89
C VAL A 56 6.47 1.66 -1.59
N PHE A 57 6.59 2.91 -1.17
CA PHE A 57 6.03 3.43 0.09
C PHE A 57 5.68 4.91 -0.05
N TYR A 58 5.34 5.60 1.04
CA TYR A 58 4.85 6.99 0.95
C TYR A 58 5.88 7.97 0.35
N ASN A 59 7.18 7.81 0.62
CA ASN A 59 8.23 8.69 0.08
C ASN A 59 8.64 8.31 -1.35
N GLN A 60 8.39 7.06 -1.74
CA GLN A 60 8.61 6.53 -3.09
C GLN A 60 7.32 5.84 -3.59
N PRO A 61 6.29 6.61 -3.98
CA PRO A 61 4.97 6.05 -4.26
C PRO A 61 4.90 5.29 -5.59
N ARG A 62 6.00 5.21 -6.35
CA ARG A 62 6.05 4.53 -7.66
C ARG A 62 7.38 3.81 -7.80
N HIS A 63 7.32 2.56 -8.23
CA HIS A 63 8.49 1.80 -8.66
C HIS A 63 9.02 2.38 -10.00
N PRO A 64 10.34 2.40 -10.27
CA PRO A 64 10.90 2.95 -11.52
C PRO A 64 10.35 2.34 -12.81
N SER A 65 9.92 1.06 -12.79
CA SER A 65 9.27 0.43 -13.95
C SER A 65 7.88 1.00 -14.27
N GLY A 66 7.27 1.73 -13.33
CA GLY A 66 5.90 2.24 -13.43
C GLY A 66 4.81 1.17 -13.26
N LEU A 67 5.17 -0.10 -13.03
CA LEU A 67 4.23 -1.22 -12.94
C LEU A 67 3.67 -1.45 -11.55
N VAL A 68 4.32 -0.93 -10.51
CA VAL A 68 3.83 -0.96 -9.13
C VAL A 68 3.80 0.45 -8.58
N ARG A 69 2.68 0.85 -7.99
CA ARG A 69 2.49 2.19 -7.43
C ARG A 69 1.52 2.17 -6.27
N ARG A 70 1.75 3.08 -5.34
CA ARG A 70 0.79 3.48 -4.32
C ARG A 70 -0.12 4.57 -4.88
N LEU A 71 -1.41 4.48 -4.61
CA LEU A 71 -2.39 5.51 -4.92
C LEU A 71 -2.65 6.39 -3.68
N PRO A 72 -3.21 7.60 -3.86
CA PRO A 72 -3.59 8.44 -2.73
C PRO A 72 -4.61 7.75 -1.82
N LYS A 73 -4.48 7.99 -0.51
CA LYS A 73 -5.49 7.58 0.47
C LYS A 73 -6.85 8.19 0.13
N ARG A 74 -7.92 7.45 0.41
CA ARG A 74 -9.30 7.91 0.20
C ARG A 74 -10.16 7.59 1.41
N SER A 75 -11.06 8.52 1.73
CA SER A 75 -12.17 8.27 2.65
C SER A 75 -13.37 7.77 1.84
N VAL A 76 -13.91 6.62 2.22
CA VAL A 76 -15.09 6.00 1.63
C VAL A 76 -16.13 5.75 2.73
N ALA A 77 -17.36 5.37 2.36
CA ALA A 77 -18.44 5.16 3.32
C ALA A 77 -18.09 4.09 4.38
N GLU A 78 -17.28 3.10 4.01
CA GLU A 78 -16.88 1.97 4.86
C GLU A 78 -15.57 2.20 5.65
N GLY A 79 -14.95 3.38 5.56
CA GLY A 79 -13.72 3.72 6.29
C GLY A 79 -12.67 4.47 5.49
N LEU A 80 -11.43 4.49 6.00
CA LEU A 80 -10.27 4.99 5.27
C LEU A 80 -9.64 3.87 4.45
N THR A 81 -9.04 4.25 3.33
CA THR A 81 -8.35 3.34 2.43
C THR A 81 -7.00 3.86 2.00
N ASP A 82 -6.07 2.94 1.82
CA ASP A 82 -4.80 3.14 1.14
C ASP A 82 -4.62 1.99 0.14
N THR A 83 -3.93 2.23 -0.97
CA THR A 83 -4.01 1.32 -2.13
C THR A 83 -2.69 1.19 -2.84
N VAL A 84 -2.34 -0.07 -3.17
CA VAL A 84 -1.26 -0.41 -4.08
C VAL A 84 -1.86 -1.04 -5.34
N GLU A 85 -1.40 -0.57 -6.50
CA GLU A 85 -1.66 -1.21 -7.79
C GLU A 85 -0.39 -1.89 -8.31
N ALA A 86 -0.56 -3.06 -8.93
CA ALA A 86 0.52 -3.83 -9.54
C ALA A 86 0.07 -4.48 -10.86
N ASP A 87 0.83 -4.23 -11.94
CA ASP A 87 0.66 -4.85 -13.27
C ASP A 87 1.48 -6.15 -13.34
N LEU A 88 0.87 -7.24 -12.85
CA LEU A 88 1.49 -8.55 -12.68
C LEU A 88 1.87 -9.22 -14.01
N GLY A 89 1.11 -8.95 -15.07
CA GLY A 89 1.35 -9.50 -16.40
C GLY A 89 2.58 -8.91 -17.08
N ARG A 90 3.02 -7.72 -16.65
CA ARG A 90 4.18 -7.01 -17.24
C ARG A 90 5.38 -6.95 -16.30
N LEU A 91 5.27 -7.42 -15.06
CA LEU A 91 6.40 -7.51 -14.14
C LEU A 91 7.49 -8.39 -14.74
N ASP A 92 8.73 -7.91 -14.59
CA ASP A 92 9.92 -8.62 -15.04
C ASP A 92 9.99 -10.04 -14.43
N ALA A 93 10.58 -10.99 -15.17
CA ALA A 93 10.69 -12.37 -14.74
C ALA A 93 11.56 -12.55 -13.48
N SER A 94 12.41 -11.57 -13.14
CA SER A 94 13.17 -11.58 -11.89
C SER A 94 12.37 -11.18 -10.66
N VAL A 95 11.10 -10.75 -10.80
CA VAL A 95 10.19 -10.50 -9.67
C VAL A 95 9.27 -11.70 -9.49
N ASP A 96 9.50 -12.46 -8.42
CA ASP A 96 8.74 -13.66 -8.08
C ASP A 96 7.61 -13.38 -7.10
N GLN A 97 7.69 -12.28 -6.36
CA GLN A 97 6.75 -11.96 -5.30
C GLN A 97 6.58 -10.44 -5.14
N VAL A 98 5.35 -10.01 -4.85
CA VAL A 98 5.02 -8.65 -4.42
C VAL A 98 4.35 -8.75 -3.05
N VAL A 99 5.06 -8.30 -2.02
CA VAL A 99 4.56 -8.25 -0.64
C VAL A 99 3.75 -6.98 -0.46
N ILE A 100 2.55 -7.09 0.12
CA ILE A 100 1.70 -5.95 0.48
C ILE A 100 1.73 -5.80 1.99
N ALA A 101 2.29 -4.68 2.46
CA ALA A 101 2.45 -4.38 3.87
C ALA A 101 1.64 -3.14 4.28
N ALA A 102 1.27 -3.11 5.56
CA ALA A 102 0.70 -1.97 6.24
C ALA A 102 1.68 -1.51 7.33
N SER A 103 1.85 -0.21 7.49
CA SER A 103 2.52 0.38 8.66
C SER A 103 1.61 1.40 9.32
N SER A 104 1.65 1.49 10.64
CA SER A 104 0.94 2.50 11.40
C SER A 104 1.90 3.55 11.94
N ASP A 105 1.47 4.82 11.90
CA ASP A 105 2.22 5.93 12.48
C ASP A 105 1.67 6.29 13.87
N GLY A 106 2.55 6.39 14.86
CA GLY A 106 2.22 6.87 16.20
C GLY A 106 1.54 5.88 17.18
N ALA A 107 1.05 4.71 16.72
CA ALA A 107 0.52 3.66 17.61
C ALA A 107 0.54 2.27 16.95
N ALA A 108 0.35 1.22 17.75
CA ALA A 108 0.30 -0.17 17.27
C ALA A 108 -1.05 -0.55 16.64
N PHE A 109 -1.04 -1.60 15.80
CA PHE A 109 -2.20 -2.08 15.07
C PHE A 109 -3.34 -2.61 15.95
N GLN A 110 -3.09 -2.90 17.24
CA GLN A 110 -4.16 -3.21 18.20
C GLN A 110 -5.20 -2.09 18.31
N SER A 111 -4.81 -0.85 18.02
CA SER A 111 -5.69 0.33 18.03
C SER A 111 -6.34 0.62 16.68
N VAL A 112 -6.15 -0.23 15.66
CA VAL A 112 -6.71 -0.08 14.31
C VAL A 112 -7.87 -1.05 14.10
N PRO A 113 -9.13 -0.58 14.22
CA PRO A 113 -10.29 -1.43 14.02
C PRO A 113 -10.53 -1.76 12.54
N ASP A 114 -11.08 -2.96 12.30
CA ASP A 114 -11.55 -3.44 10.99
C ASP A 114 -10.51 -3.44 9.86
N LEU A 115 -9.22 -3.54 10.20
CA LEU A 115 -8.15 -3.63 9.22
C LEU A 115 -8.32 -4.87 8.34
N ARG A 116 -8.36 -4.65 7.04
CA ARG A 116 -8.46 -5.71 6.04
C ARG A 116 -7.76 -5.33 4.77
N VAL A 117 -7.30 -6.34 4.02
CA VAL A 117 -6.84 -6.19 2.64
C VAL A 117 -7.90 -6.76 1.69
N LEU A 118 -8.30 -5.96 0.70
CA LEU A 118 -9.19 -6.34 -0.38
C LEU A 118 -8.40 -6.33 -1.69
N LEU A 119 -8.37 -7.45 -2.40
CA LEU A 119 -7.71 -7.55 -3.69
C LEU A 119 -8.74 -7.43 -4.80
N TYR A 120 -8.57 -6.46 -5.69
CA TYR A 120 -9.41 -6.27 -6.87
C TYR A 120 -8.63 -6.52 -8.15
N ASP A 121 -9.33 -6.89 -9.22
CA ASP A 121 -8.81 -6.71 -10.58
C ASP A 121 -8.74 -5.20 -10.88
N ALA A 122 -7.57 -4.70 -11.27
CA ALA A 122 -7.38 -3.29 -11.57
C ALA A 122 -8.09 -2.85 -12.86
N ALA A 123 -8.35 -3.77 -13.79
CA ALA A 123 -9.08 -3.50 -15.02
C ALA A 123 -10.60 -3.40 -14.80
N ALA A 124 -11.11 -3.94 -13.69
CA ALA A 124 -12.50 -3.84 -13.30
C ALA A 124 -12.73 -2.61 -12.40
N ALA A 125 -13.46 -1.61 -12.91
CA ALA A 125 -13.77 -0.40 -12.15
C ALA A 125 -14.70 -0.67 -10.95
N ASP A 126 -15.76 -1.45 -11.18
CA ASP A 126 -16.87 -1.66 -10.22
C ASP A 126 -17.07 -3.16 -9.87
N GLY A 127 -16.00 -3.94 -9.91
CA GLY A 127 -16.04 -5.37 -9.59
C GLY A 127 -15.98 -5.64 -8.09
N ASP A 128 -16.58 -6.76 -7.67
CA ASP A 128 -16.35 -7.33 -6.34
C ASP A 128 -14.86 -7.69 -6.15
N PRO A 129 -14.33 -7.64 -4.92
CA PRO A 129 -12.96 -8.04 -4.66
C PRO A 129 -12.76 -9.53 -5.00
N LEU A 130 -11.66 -9.85 -5.65
CA LEU A 130 -11.21 -11.23 -5.89
C LEU A 130 -11.00 -11.98 -4.57
N ALA A 131 -10.47 -11.27 -3.57
CA ALA A 131 -10.20 -11.79 -2.24
C ALA A 131 -10.31 -10.73 -1.14
N VAL A 132 -10.69 -11.16 0.06
CA VAL A 132 -10.75 -10.33 1.26
C VAL A 132 -10.12 -11.07 2.43
N PHE A 133 -9.21 -10.42 3.13
CA PHE A 133 -8.57 -10.97 4.34
C PHE A 133 -8.65 -9.94 5.48
N GLU A 134 -9.23 -10.35 6.61
CA GLU A 134 -9.17 -9.59 7.87
C GLU A 134 -7.79 -9.74 8.50
N VAL A 135 -7.10 -8.62 8.68
CA VAL A 135 -5.74 -8.60 9.23
C VAL A 135 -5.85 -8.33 10.72
N ARG A 136 -5.29 -9.21 11.55
CA ARG A 136 -5.29 -9.08 13.01
C ARG A 136 -3.85 -9.08 13.54
N PRO A 137 -3.49 -8.14 14.43
CA PRO A 137 -2.23 -8.22 15.16
C PRO A 137 -2.24 -9.44 16.09
N GLU A 138 -1.07 -10.03 16.33
CA GLU A 138 -0.96 -11.27 17.12
C GLU A 138 -0.52 -10.97 18.56
N THR A 139 0.41 -10.04 18.73
CA THR A 139 1.00 -9.63 20.00
C THR A 139 0.43 -8.31 20.49
N GLY A 140 -0.10 -7.48 19.58
CA GLY A 140 -0.62 -6.15 19.86
C GLY A 140 0.45 -5.06 19.83
N GLU A 141 1.73 -5.42 19.76
CA GLU A 141 2.86 -4.49 19.72
C GLU A 141 3.24 -4.09 18.29
N GLU A 142 2.62 -4.71 17.28
CA GLU A 142 3.04 -4.56 15.90
C GLU A 142 2.67 -3.19 15.33
N THR A 143 3.65 -2.54 14.71
CA THR A 143 3.50 -1.25 14.01
C THR A 143 3.72 -1.40 12.50
N ALA A 144 4.10 -2.59 12.03
CA ALA A 144 4.02 -3.00 10.64
C ALA A 144 3.47 -4.44 10.52
N ILE A 145 2.68 -4.72 9.48
CA ILE A 145 2.11 -6.05 9.21
C ILE A 145 2.19 -6.34 7.71
N ILE A 146 2.64 -7.53 7.33
CA ILE A 146 2.43 -8.08 5.99
C ILE A 146 0.99 -8.55 5.88
N CYS A 147 0.16 -7.80 5.16
CA CYS A 147 -1.25 -8.12 4.96
C CYS A 147 -1.43 -9.32 4.02
N GLY A 148 -0.63 -9.36 2.95
CA GLY A 148 -0.66 -10.45 1.99
C GLY A 148 0.49 -10.38 1.00
N GLU A 149 0.58 -11.39 0.15
CA GLU A 149 1.63 -11.48 -0.88
C GLU A 149 1.04 -12.03 -2.17
N LEU A 150 1.44 -11.44 -3.29
CA LEU A 150 1.25 -11.98 -4.63
C LEU A 150 2.52 -12.73 -4.98
N TYR A 151 2.43 -13.98 -5.42
CA TYR A 151 3.61 -14.77 -5.78
C TYR A 151 3.37 -15.61 -7.04
N ARG A 152 4.42 -15.83 -7.81
CA ARG A 152 4.39 -16.70 -8.98
C ARG A 152 4.31 -18.17 -8.56
N ARG A 153 3.43 -18.93 -9.23
CA ARG A 153 3.34 -20.38 -9.07
C ARG A 153 2.99 -21.02 -10.41
N GLY A 154 3.95 -21.71 -11.01
CA GLY A 154 3.79 -22.20 -12.37
C GLY A 154 3.76 -21.02 -13.34
N GLU A 155 2.75 -20.99 -14.22
CA GLU A 155 2.59 -19.92 -15.23
C GLU A 155 1.75 -18.74 -14.73
N GLY A 156 1.20 -18.81 -13.52
CA GLY A 156 0.26 -17.82 -13.00
C GLY A 156 0.68 -17.19 -11.67
N TRP A 157 -0.10 -16.19 -11.25
CA TRP A 157 0.02 -15.54 -9.95
C TRP A 157 -0.99 -16.10 -8.95
N LYS A 158 -0.61 -16.08 -7.67
CA LYS A 158 -1.50 -16.41 -6.56
C LYS A 158 -1.40 -15.33 -5.49
N PHE A 159 -2.49 -15.06 -4.81
CA PHE A 159 -2.50 -14.22 -3.62
C PHE A 159 -2.55 -15.10 -2.38
N ARG A 160 -1.74 -14.81 -1.37
CA ARG A 160 -1.76 -15.46 -0.06
C ARG A 160 -2.02 -14.43 1.04
N ALA A 161 -2.93 -14.77 1.95
CA ALA A 161 -3.16 -14.02 3.17
C ALA A 161 -2.06 -14.35 4.18
N VAL A 162 -1.32 -13.36 4.68
CA VAL A 162 -0.14 -13.60 5.51
C VAL A 162 -0.39 -13.19 6.96
N GLY A 163 -0.69 -11.92 7.23
CA GLY A 163 -0.95 -11.43 8.59
C GLY A 163 0.25 -11.59 9.54
N GLN A 164 1.48 -11.41 9.05
CA GLN A 164 2.69 -11.47 9.88
C GLN A 164 3.05 -10.07 10.35
N GLY A 165 3.09 -9.86 11.66
CA GLY A 165 3.37 -8.56 12.25
C GLY A 165 4.84 -8.37 12.64
N TYR A 166 5.23 -7.10 12.76
CA TYR A 166 6.57 -6.62 13.08
C TYR A 166 6.47 -5.53 14.16
N PRO A 167 6.88 -5.82 15.41
CA PRO A 167 6.97 -4.82 16.49
C PRO A 167 7.98 -3.71 16.19
N THR A 168 9.04 -4.05 15.43
CA THR A 168 10.08 -3.13 14.95
C THR A 168 9.62 -2.19 13.84
N GLY A 169 8.33 -2.19 13.51
CA GLY A 169 7.73 -1.32 12.51
C GLY A 169 8.24 -1.53 11.10
N LEU A 170 8.00 -0.53 10.25
CA LEU A 170 8.29 -0.61 8.82
C LEU A 170 9.79 -0.79 8.56
N ILE A 171 10.65 -0.19 9.38
CA ILE A 171 12.11 -0.31 9.27
C ILE A 171 12.54 -1.76 9.44
N GLY A 172 12.08 -2.44 10.49
CA GLY A 172 12.44 -3.84 10.71
C GLY A 172 11.84 -4.78 9.65
N LEU A 173 10.64 -4.49 9.16
CA LEU A 173 10.05 -5.21 8.03
C LEU A 173 10.91 -5.05 6.77
N ALA A 174 11.26 -3.81 6.39
CA ALA A 174 12.06 -3.51 5.20
C ALA A 174 13.46 -4.15 5.29
N THR A 175 14.10 -4.06 6.46
CA THR A 175 15.41 -4.68 6.74
C THR A 175 15.35 -6.21 6.58
N ALA A 176 14.25 -6.86 7.01
CA ALA A 176 14.08 -8.30 6.83
C ALA A 176 14.13 -8.72 5.35
N PHE A 177 13.69 -7.86 4.43
CA PHE A 177 13.71 -8.08 2.99
C PHE A 177 14.95 -7.53 2.27
N GLY A 178 15.93 -6.99 3.02
CA GLY A 178 17.22 -6.54 2.47
C GLY A 178 17.29 -5.07 2.07
N ILE A 179 16.31 -4.25 2.45
CA ILE A 179 16.39 -2.80 2.31
C ILE A 179 17.36 -2.26 3.36
N SER A 180 18.30 -1.42 2.92
CA SER A 180 19.17 -0.68 3.83
C SER A 180 18.51 0.65 4.18
N VAL A 181 18.33 0.92 5.48
CA VAL A 181 17.78 2.20 5.94
C VAL A 181 18.93 3.00 6.53
N ASP A 182 19.39 4.03 5.82
CA ASP A 182 20.37 4.97 6.35
C ASP A 182 19.70 5.83 7.44
N GLU A 183 20.20 5.74 8.67
CA GLU A 183 19.64 6.43 9.85
C GLU A 183 19.77 7.97 9.78
N SER A 184 20.32 8.54 8.70
CA SER A 184 20.50 10.00 8.54
C SER A 184 19.20 10.78 8.30
N GLU A 185 18.11 10.14 7.88
CA GLU A 185 16.81 10.80 7.68
C GLU A 185 15.85 10.64 8.88
N ALA A 186 16.16 9.78 9.85
CA ALA A 186 15.33 9.55 11.05
C ALA A 186 15.53 10.60 12.17
N GLY A 187 16.40 11.60 11.94
CA GLY A 187 16.83 12.57 12.96
C GLY A 187 16.27 14.00 12.84
N ALA A 188 15.47 14.32 11.82
CA ALA A 188 14.95 15.69 11.64
C ALA A 188 13.69 15.96 12.48
N GLY A 189 13.76 15.71 13.78
CA GLY A 189 12.60 15.87 14.67
C GLY A 189 12.87 15.62 16.15
N ALA A 190 14.11 15.68 16.64
CA ALA A 190 14.38 15.61 18.07
C ALA A 190 15.57 16.49 18.47
N GLY A 191 15.25 17.68 18.99
CA GLY A 191 15.96 18.31 20.11
C GLY A 191 17.44 18.69 19.92
N ALA A 192 17.67 19.96 19.60
CA ALA A 192 18.91 20.64 19.96
C ALA A 192 19.04 20.76 21.49
N GLY A 193 20.22 20.43 22.03
CA GLY A 193 20.67 20.98 23.32
C GLY A 193 21.58 20.10 24.19
N ALA A 194 22.91 20.28 24.00
CA ALA A 194 24.01 20.12 24.97
C ALA A 194 24.33 18.70 25.50
N GLY A 195 25.59 18.28 25.65
CA GLY A 195 26.86 18.96 25.59
C GLY A 195 28.01 17.96 25.83
N ALA A 196 29.21 18.38 25.43
CA ALA A 196 30.44 17.62 25.34
C ALA A 196 30.97 17.01 26.64
N GLY A 197 31.70 15.89 26.51
CA GLY A 197 32.58 15.34 27.53
C GLY A 197 33.52 14.28 26.95
N ALA A 198 34.74 14.69 26.61
CA ALA A 198 35.83 13.84 26.15
C ALA A 198 36.47 13.05 27.30
N GLY A 199 36.99 11.85 27.03
CA GLY A 199 37.81 11.08 27.96
C GLY A 199 38.31 9.76 27.37
N ALA A 200 39.55 9.77 26.87
CA ALA A 200 40.31 8.61 26.44
C ALA A 200 40.95 7.88 27.65
N GLY A 201 41.21 6.57 27.52
CA GLY A 201 42.04 5.85 28.51
C GLY A 201 42.07 4.31 28.43
N SER A 202 42.84 3.79 27.47
CA SER A 202 43.77 2.62 27.50
C SER A 202 43.74 1.54 28.60
N GLY A 203 43.91 0.29 28.15
CA GLY A 203 44.68 -0.82 28.80
C GLY A 203 44.18 -2.19 28.30
N ALA A 204 44.79 -2.97 27.40
CA ALA A 204 46.16 -3.47 27.17
C ALA A 204 46.55 -4.71 28.00
N ALA A 205 47.17 -5.68 27.28
CA ALA A 205 47.74 -7.00 27.64
C ALA A 205 46.77 -8.20 27.46
N ASP A 206 47.10 -9.26 26.71
CA ASP A 206 48.35 -10.03 26.80
C ASP A 206 48.75 -10.75 25.47
N THR A 207 50.05 -11.04 25.39
CA THR A 207 50.93 -11.83 24.49
C THR A 207 50.31 -13.00 23.72
N GLY A 208 50.82 -13.52 22.59
CA GLY A 208 52.13 -13.50 21.94
C GLY A 208 52.41 -14.89 21.36
N ALA A 209 52.35 -15.01 20.02
CA ALA A 209 52.98 -15.97 19.09
C ALA A 209 53.24 -17.45 19.48
N ASP A 210 52.82 -18.41 18.64
CA ASP A 210 53.75 -19.17 17.76
C ASP A 210 52.99 -19.99 16.69
N ALA A 211 53.72 -20.33 15.64
CA ALA A 211 53.37 -20.98 14.39
C ALA A 211 53.36 -22.53 14.45
N ALA A 212 53.17 -23.11 13.25
CA ALA A 212 53.23 -24.52 12.84
C ALA A 212 51.88 -25.26 12.90
N ALA A 213 51.19 -25.51 11.78
CA ALA A 213 51.55 -26.40 10.66
C ALA A 213 51.85 -27.84 11.12
N GLU A 214 50.79 -28.66 11.21
CA GLU A 214 50.83 -30.10 10.92
C GLU A 214 49.38 -30.61 10.72
N GLU A 215 49.00 -30.84 9.47
CA GLU A 215 47.74 -31.51 9.11
C GLU A 215 48.06 -33.00 8.84
N PRO A 216 47.55 -33.96 9.63
CA PRO A 216 47.76 -35.37 9.36
C PRO A 216 46.68 -35.95 8.43
N THR A 217 47.16 -36.45 7.29
CA THR A 217 46.77 -37.69 6.61
C THR A 217 45.30 -38.03 6.36
N ALA A 218 45.03 -38.10 5.05
CA ALA A 218 43.94 -38.79 4.36
C ALA A 218 43.37 -40.04 5.03
N VAL A 219 42.04 -40.07 5.15
CA VAL A 219 41.24 -41.29 5.25
C VAL A 219 40.21 -41.29 4.12
N ARG A 220 40.29 -42.31 3.27
CA ARG A 220 39.41 -42.57 2.13
C ARG A 220 37.99 -42.89 2.61
N PRO A 221 36.91 -42.41 1.97
CA PRO A 221 35.58 -42.92 2.26
C PRO A 221 35.38 -44.29 1.60
N VAL A 222 35.04 -45.27 2.43
CA VAL A 222 34.53 -46.59 2.05
C VAL A 222 33.09 -46.43 1.54
N SER A 223 32.79 -47.06 0.40
CA SER A 223 31.44 -47.13 -0.18
C SER A 223 30.53 -47.99 0.71
N GLY A 224 29.54 -47.34 1.33
CA GLY A 224 28.43 -48.00 2.03
C GLY A 224 27.16 -48.01 1.16
N PRO A 225 26.29 -49.03 1.29
CA PRO A 225 25.14 -49.23 0.42
C PRO A 225 24.04 -48.20 0.66
N GLY A 226 23.43 -47.72 -0.44
CA GLY A 226 22.40 -46.68 -0.42
C GLY A 226 21.10 -47.10 0.30
N PRO A 227 20.34 -46.15 0.86
CA PRO A 227 19.10 -46.42 1.55
C PRO A 227 18.02 -46.91 0.58
N ALA A 228 17.37 -48.02 0.94
CA ALA A 228 16.26 -48.62 0.21
C ALA A 228 15.01 -47.72 0.24
N LEU A 229 14.39 -47.55 -0.93
CA LEU A 229 13.11 -46.85 -1.12
C LEU A 229 11.95 -47.63 -0.47
N PRO A 230 10.94 -46.95 0.12
CA PRO A 230 9.74 -47.60 0.64
C PRO A 230 8.84 -48.11 -0.52
N PRO A 231 8.10 -49.23 -0.33
CA PRO A 231 7.20 -49.75 -1.36
C PRO A 231 5.98 -48.83 -1.58
N ARG A 232 5.59 -48.64 -2.84
CA ARG A 232 4.38 -47.91 -3.23
C ARG A 232 3.11 -48.69 -2.85
N PRO A 233 2.03 -48.02 -2.40
CA PRO A 233 0.71 -48.64 -2.25
C PRO A 233 0.15 -49.07 -3.62
N THR A 234 -0.37 -50.29 -3.68
CA THR A 234 -1.05 -50.92 -4.82
C THR A 234 -2.43 -50.29 -5.08
N GLU A 235 -2.67 -49.85 -6.32
CA GLU A 235 -4.01 -49.48 -6.83
C GLU A 235 -4.93 -50.72 -6.96
N PRO A 236 -6.23 -50.61 -6.65
CA PRO A 236 -7.22 -51.63 -6.98
C PRO A 236 -7.59 -51.61 -8.48
N PRO A 237 -7.99 -52.77 -9.06
CA PRO A 237 -8.19 -52.91 -10.50
C PRO A 237 -9.47 -52.22 -10.99
N VAL A 238 -9.36 -51.64 -12.18
CA VAL A 238 -10.44 -51.09 -13.01
C VAL A 238 -11.39 -52.21 -13.43
N ALA A 239 -12.66 -52.12 -13.02
CA ALA A 239 -13.75 -52.96 -13.53
C ALA A 239 -14.42 -52.28 -14.73
N GLY A 240 -14.70 -53.09 -15.75
CA GLY A 240 -14.93 -52.66 -17.13
C GLY A 240 -16.28 -52.01 -17.44
N ALA A 241 -16.27 -51.31 -18.57
CA ALA A 241 -17.46 -50.80 -19.25
C ALA A 241 -18.30 -51.93 -19.85
N PRO A 242 -19.64 -51.81 -19.81
CA PRO A 242 -20.50 -52.32 -20.86
C PRO A 242 -21.03 -51.19 -21.77
N ALA A 243 -21.12 -51.52 -23.06
CA ALA A 243 -21.60 -50.69 -24.17
C ALA A 243 -23.15 -50.48 -24.13
N PRO A 244 -23.72 -49.60 -24.99
CA PRO A 244 -25.01 -48.96 -24.76
C PRO A 244 -26.19 -49.69 -25.45
N GLU A 245 -27.34 -49.78 -24.77
CA GLU A 245 -28.61 -50.15 -25.39
C GLU A 245 -29.77 -49.23 -24.95
N SER A 246 -30.34 -48.56 -25.95
CA SER A 246 -31.76 -48.39 -26.27
C SER A 246 -32.76 -47.79 -25.27
N GLN A 247 -33.06 -46.51 -25.53
CA GLN A 247 -34.39 -45.90 -25.68
C GLN A 247 -35.54 -46.34 -24.75
N ALA A 248 -35.92 -45.43 -23.84
CA ALA A 248 -37.30 -45.25 -23.43
C ALA A 248 -37.66 -43.76 -23.50
N THR A 249 -38.55 -43.41 -24.43
CA THR A 249 -39.21 -42.12 -24.56
C THR A 249 -40.05 -41.80 -23.33
N VAL A 250 -39.73 -40.72 -22.61
CA VAL A 250 -40.67 -40.08 -21.69
C VAL A 250 -40.91 -38.65 -22.13
N GLN A 251 -42.19 -38.38 -22.40
CA GLN A 251 -42.74 -37.13 -22.90
C GLN A 251 -42.40 -35.95 -21.99
N HIS A 252 -42.01 -34.84 -22.63
CA HIS A 252 -41.89 -33.54 -22.01
C HIS A 252 -43.25 -33.05 -21.49
N ARG A 253 -43.36 -32.87 -20.16
CA ARG A 253 -44.37 -31.98 -19.57
C ARG A 253 -43.64 -30.90 -18.77
N ARG A 254 -43.58 -29.70 -19.34
CA ARG A 254 -43.03 -28.50 -18.70
C ARG A 254 -43.95 -28.05 -17.56
N PRO A 255 -43.46 -27.79 -16.34
CA PRO A 255 -44.17 -26.94 -15.41
C PRO A 255 -43.98 -25.47 -15.81
N ALA A 256 -45.09 -24.78 -16.07
CA ALA A 256 -45.13 -23.34 -16.29
C ALA A 256 -45.01 -22.63 -14.93
N TYR A 257 -43.84 -22.11 -14.60
CA TYR A 257 -43.67 -21.14 -13.51
C TYR A 257 -43.83 -19.73 -14.07
N GLY A 258 -44.89 -19.06 -13.63
CA GLY A 258 -45.20 -17.68 -13.96
C GLY A 258 -44.20 -16.72 -13.34
N TYR A 259 -43.66 -15.83 -14.15
CA TYR A 259 -42.96 -14.63 -13.71
C TYR A 259 -43.97 -13.67 -13.05
N PRO A 260 -43.69 -13.08 -11.88
CA PRO A 260 -44.38 -11.86 -11.48
C PRO A 260 -43.99 -10.70 -12.41
N PRO A 261 -44.91 -9.79 -12.75
CA PRO A 261 -44.59 -8.63 -13.59
C PRO A 261 -43.57 -7.71 -12.88
N PRO A 262 -42.74 -6.97 -13.64
CA PRO A 262 -41.78 -6.03 -13.06
C PRO A 262 -42.51 -4.90 -12.33
N VAL A 263 -42.08 -4.63 -11.11
CA VAL A 263 -42.49 -3.45 -10.33
C VAL A 263 -41.83 -2.22 -10.97
N ALA A 264 -42.62 -1.20 -11.31
CA ALA A 264 -42.11 0.07 -11.82
C ALA A 264 -41.17 0.75 -10.79
N PRO A 265 -40.12 1.45 -11.22
CA PRO A 265 -39.27 2.20 -10.29
C PRO A 265 -40.06 3.32 -9.60
N PRO A 266 -39.76 3.64 -8.33
CA PRO A 266 -40.36 4.78 -7.66
C PRO A 266 -39.98 6.08 -8.40
N GLY A 267 -40.96 6.93 -8.65
CA GLY A 267 -40.74 8.26 -9.21
C GLY A 267 -39.90 9.14 -8.29
N PRO A 268 -39.29 10.22 -8.80
CA PRO A 268 -38.45 11.10 -8.00
C PRO A 268 -39.25 11.73 -6.85
N ALA A 269 -38.65 11.71 -5.66
CA ALA A 269 -39.21 12.36 -4.47
C ALA A 269 -39.31 13.88 -4.67
N PRO A 270 -40.36 14.55 -4.14
CA PRO A 270 -40.44 16.01 -4.17
C PRO A 270 -39.30 16.60 -3.33
N ALA A 271 -38.63 17.62 -3.90
CA ALA A 271 -37.56 18.34 -3.23
C ALA A 271 -38.06 19.02 -1.93
N PRO A 272 -37.27 19.04 -0.85
CA PRO A 272 -37.63 19.78 0.35
C PRO A 272 -37.65 21.30 0.05
N PRO A 273 -38.57 22.08 0.67
CA PRO A 273 -38.57 23.53 0.52
C PRO A 273 -37.28 24.12 1.13
N GLN A 274 -36.59 24.93 0.34
CA GLN A 274 -35.40 25.68 0.76
C GLN A 274 -35.81 26.67 1.87
N PRO A 275 -35.08 26.79 2.99
CA PRO A 275 -35.30 27.85 3.95
C PRO A 275 -34.89 29.20 3.34
N ALA A 276 -35.83 30.15 3.32
CA ALA A 276 -35.57 31.53 2.94
C ALA A 276 -34.62 32.17 3.96
N TYR A 277 -33.37 32.41 3.56
CA TYR A 277 -32.46 33.27 4.31
C TYR A 277 -32.96 34.71 4.21
N GLY A 278 -33.64 35.16 5.27
CA GLY A 278 -34.07 36.54 5.45
C GLY A 278 -32.87 37.45 5.71
N TYR A 279 -32.74 38.49 4.90
CA TYR A 279 -31.93 39.66 5.22
C TYR A 279 -32.61 40.46 6.34
N PRO A 280 -31.90 40.88 7.41
CA PRO A 280 -32.41 41.91 8.31
C PRO A 280 -32.29 43.31 7.65
N PRO A 281 -33.27 44.22 7.85
CA PRO A 281 -33.20 45.58 7.33
C PRO A 281 -32.20 46.45 8.10
N PRO A 282 -31.60 47.48 7.47
CA PRO A 282 -30.68 48.37 8.15
C PRO A 282 -31.42 49.31 9.11
N ALA A 283 -30.91 49.40 10.34
CA ALA A 283 -31.39 50.34 11.35
C ALA A 283 -30.96 51.78 11.00
N ALA A 284 -31.91 52.70 11.16
CA ALA A 284 -31.75 54.12 10.95
C ALA A 284 -30.81 54.78 11.97
N ALA A 285 -30.02 55.75 11.51
CA ALA A 285 -29.26 56.68 12.34
C ALA A 285 -30.14 57.81 12.90
N PRO A 286 -29.79 58.38 14.06
CA PRO A 286 -30.10 59.77 14.36
C PRO A 286 -28.84 60.61 14.64
N THR A 287 -28.69 61.65 13.81
CA THR A 287 -28.40 63.06 14.13
C THR A 287 -27.68 63.46 15.43
N GLY A 288 -26.54 64.17 15.27
CA GLY A 288 -26.52 65.63 15.52
C GLY A 288 -25.80 66.20 16.76
N TYR A 289 -24.78 67.02 16.47
CA TYR A 289 -24.28 68.24 17.18
C TYR A 289 -23.31 68.14 18.39
N GLY A 290 -22.18 68.85 18.28
CA GLY A 290 -21.51 69.53 19.42
C GLY A 290 -19.96 69.52 19.44
N TYR A 291 -19.33 70.67 19.13
CA TYR A 291 -17.90 71.04 19.30
C TYR A 291 -17.46 71.12 20.80
N PRO A 292 -16.17 71.36 21.21
CA PRO A 292 -15.05 72.01 20.49
C PRO A 292 -13.61 71.47 20.67
N GLN A 293 -12.72 72.12 19.91
CA GLN A 293 -11.25 72.09 19.85
C GLN A 293 -10.51 72.15 21.20
N ALA A 294 -9.40 71.39 21.32
CA ALA A 294 -8.27 71.73 22.19
C ALA A 294 -6.94 71.46 21.48
N ALA A 295 -6.07 72.46 21.48
CA ALA A 295 -4.73 72.42 20.92
C ALA A 295 -3.74 71.81 21.94
N ALA A 296 -2.81 70.98 21.45
CA ALA A 296 -1.52 70.78 22.09
C ALA A 296 -0.47 70.38 21.03
N ALA A 297 0.65 71.09 21.07
CA ALA A 297 1.79 70.95 20.19
C ALA A 297 2.73 69.81 20.61
N GLY A 298 3.54 69.34 19.66
CA GLY A 298 4.93 68.94 19.95
C GLY A 298 5.37 67.58 19.42
N THR A 299 6.21 67.64 18.38
CA THR A 299 7.31 66.70 18.02
C THR A 299 6.89 65.27 17.62
N GLY A 300 7.34 64.63 16.55
CA GLY A 300 8.46 64.81 15.64
C GLY A 300 8.77 63.42 15.05
N TYR A 301 9.17 63.40 13.77
CA TYR A 301 9.72 62.24 13.03
C TYR A 301 8.73 61.17 12.54
N GLY A 302 8.28 61.38 11.30
CA GLY A 302 7.59 60.35 10.51
C GLY A 302 8.54 59.28 10.01
N TYR A 303 8.05 58.04 10.03
CA TYR A 303 8.57 56.93 9.24
C TYR A 303 7.76 56.84 7.94
N PRO A 304 8.40 56.74 6.76
CA PRO A 304 7.70 56.52 5.51
C PRO A 304 7.23 55.05 5.38
N GLN A 305 6.03 54.90 4.84
CA GLN A 305 5.35 53.64 4.55
C GLN A 305 6.09 52.87 3.43
N PRO A 306 6.18 51.52 3.46
CA PRO A 306 6.90 50.76 2.44
C PRO A 306 6.17 50.83 1.09
N ALA A 307 6.92 51.24 0.06
CA ALA A 307 6.48 51.26 -1.32
C ALA A 307 6.29 49.83 -1.86
N ALA A 308 5.17 49.61 -2.55
CA ALA A 308 4.90 48.40 -3.31
C ALA A 308 5.96 48.19 -4.41
N ALA A 309 6.56 47.01 -4.45
CA ALA A 309 7.51 46.63 -5.49
C ALA A 309 6.80 46.53 -6.86
N ALA A 310 7.38 47.21 -7.85
CA ALA A 310 6.97 47.19 -9.24
C ALA A 310 7.33 45.84 -9.93
N PRO A 311 6.62 45.45 -10.99
CA PRO A 311 6.86 44.21 -11.73
C PRO A 311 8.21 44.22 -12.47
N HIS A 312 8.88 43.07 -12.45
CA HIS A 312 10.15 42.80 -13.12
C HIS A 312 9.98 42.85 -14.65
N ALA A 313 10.75 43.71 -15.33
CA ALA A 313 10.79 43.75 -16.79
C ALA A 313 11.59 42.55 -17.35
N PRO A 314 11.15 41.91 -18.44
CA PRO A 314 11.88 40.81 -19.05
C PRO A 314 13.15 41.28 -19.78
N ASP A 315 14.20 40.44 -19.73
CA ASP A 315 15.51 40.67 -20.35
C ASP A 315 15.40 40.78 -21.89
N PRO A 316 15.91 41.87 -22.51
CA PRO A 316 15.87 42.06 -23.96
C PRO A 316 16.76 41.09 -24.76
N HIS A 317 17.58 40.27 -24.10
CA HIS A 317 18.48 39.32 -24.74
C HIS A 317 18.09 37.85 -24.58
N PHE A 318 16.89 37.56 -24.06
CA PHE A 318 16.40 36.18 -23.97
C PHE A 318 15.97 35.65 -25.35
N VAL A 319 16.71 34.69 -25.89
CA VAL A 319 16.38 33.98 -27.15
C VAL A 319 15.99 32.55 -26.81
N LEU A 320 14.78 32.14 -27.22
CA LEU A 320 14.30 30.77 -27.08
C LEU A 320 15.11 29.81 -27.99
N PRO A 321 15.42 28.58 -27.54
CA PRO A 321 16.06 27.58 -28.38
C PRO A 321 15.15 27.18 -29.56
N PRO A 322 15.72 26.76 -30.71
CA PRO A 322 14.94 26.44 -31.91
C PRO A 322 13.99 25.28 -31.64
N GLN A 323 12.71 25.49 -31.91
CA GLN A 323 11.71 24.42 -31.88
C GLN A 323 11.96 23.44 -33.03
N GLY A 324 11.92 22.14 -32.69
CA GLY A 324 12.15 21.04 -33.63
C GLY A 324 11.14 20.99 -34.80
N PRO A 325 11.39 20.11 -35.79
CA PRO A 325 10.71 20.16 -37.09
C PRO A 325 9.19 20.01 -36.98
N GLN A 326 8.47 20.97 -37.55
CA GLN A 326 7.02 20.95 -37.72
C GLN A 326 6.68 20.02 -38.91
N PHE A 327 6.03 18.89 -38.63
CA PHE A 327 5.50 18.01 -39.68
C PHE A 327 4.30 18.67 -40.34
N VAL A 328 4.48 19.17 -41.57
CA VAL A 328 3.38 19.59 -42.44
C VAL A 328 2.76 18.34 -43.06
N ARG A 329 1.49 18.07 -42.76
CA ARG A 329 0.69 17.07 -43.49
C ARG A 329 0.13 17.71 -44.75
N SER A 330 0.50 17.17 -45.90
CA SER A 330 -0.15 17.36 -47.19
C SER A 330 -1.39 16.49 -47.31
#